data_AF-A0A6J4XCJ7-F1
#
_entry.id   AF-A0A6J4XCJ7-F1
#
_cell.length_a   1.000
_cell.length_b   1.000
_cell.length_c   1.000
_cell.angle_alpha   90.00
_cell.angle_beta   90.00
_cell.angle_gamma   90.00
#
_symmetry.space_group_name_H-M   'P 1'
#
loop_
_entity.id
_entity.type
_entity.pdbx_description
1 polymer ?
#
loop_
_entity_poly.entity_id
_entity_poly.type
_entity_poly.pdbx_seq_one_letter_code
_entity_poly.pdbx_strand_id
1 'polypeptide(L)'
;MKFYFLTDESEKSLAPFFSKRVLGTVMGSVVIVGAVLIVFWSRRPLSELMATGNEPTIFFLIFAATLIVNSYVNLCCGAGDLVRRGYFMMNYQTDKSTHEKEIEFYRYGMLEFFLHALVLLLPFLPLLSLVAFISAVSMITFIMAVSVLFTSSLFCRMSGFLAYLVWGRSNTLGYFAARALLIFFIFGTILLAPAVNPLRLLYLFGQSPDSRSYLLAIYLTVVSFAILILILVNNALVRRHIKIGSGSEVQE
;
A
#
# COMPACT_ATOMS: atom_id res chain seq x y z
N MET A 1 1.00 -8.95 22.46
CA MET A 1 1.20 -9.39 21.06
C MET A 1 2.47 -10.24 21.03
N LYS A 2 2.43 -11.51 20.59
CA LYS A 2 3.67 -12.29 20.49
C LYS A 2 4.43 -11.79 19.28
N PHE A 3 5.62 -11.20 19.49
CA PHE A 3 6.49 -10.69 18.42
C PHE A 3 6.79 -11.74 17.33
N TYR A 4 6.69 -13.03 17.70
CA TYR A 4 6.88 -14.16 16.81
C TYR A 4 6.03 -14.08 15.53
N PHE A 5 4.80 -13.54 15.57
CA PHE A 5 3.93 -13.44 14.37
C PHE A 5 4.48 -12.49 13.30
N LEU A 6 5.25 -11.46 13.67
CA LEU A 6 5.88 -10.53 12.72
C LEU A 6 7.12 -11.13 12.04
N THR A 7 7.73 -12.13 12.68
CA THR A 7 8.95 -12.81 12.25
C THR A 7 8.70 -14.25 11.79
N ASP A 8 7.46 -14.72 11.86
CA ASP A 8 7.13 -16.11 11.54
C ASP A 8 7.17 -16.29 10.02
N GLU A 9 8.20 -16.98 9.54
CA GLU A 9 8.34 -17.37 8.13
C GLU A 9 7.37 -18.51 7.75
N SER A 10 6.52 -18.98 8.66
CA SER A 10 5.53 -20.01 8.37
C SER A 10 4.53 -19.56 7.29
N GLU A 11 4.07 -20.51 6.48
CA GLU A 11 3.10 -20.30 5.38
C GLU A 11 1.74 -19.73 5.84
N LYS A 12 1.55 -19.47 7.14
CA LYS A 12 0.29 -19.04 7.73
C LYS A 12 0.10 -17.52 7.76
N SER A 13 1.12 -16.69 7.53
CA SER A 13 0.94 -15.22 7.40
C SER A 13 0.81 -14.82 5.93
N LEU A 14 -0.16 -13.94 5.59
CA LEU A 14 -0.33 -13.42 4.22
C LEU A 14 0.87 -12.64 3.69
N ALA A 15 1.77 -12.19 4.56
CA ALA A 15 3.08 -11.67 4.16
C ALA A 15 4.02 -11.59 5.38
N PRO A 16 4.92 -12.57 5.59
CA PRO A 16 5.99 -12.41 6.57
C PRO A 16 6.87 -11.22 6.13
N PHE A 17 7.08 -10.27 7.03
CA PHE A 17 7.83 -9.03 6.78
C PHE A 17 9.20 -9.29 6.16
N PHE A 18 9.88 -10.33 6.64
CA PHE A 18 11.23 -10.71 6.25
C PHE A 18 11.28 -11.81 5.19
N SER A 19 10.15 -12.16 4.59
CA SER A 19 10.17 -13.14 3.51
C SER A 19 11.03 -12.62 2.34
N LYS A 20 11.91 -13.48 1.82
CA LYS A 20 12.85 -13.13 0.74
C LYS A 20 12.15 -12.50 -0.47
N ARG A 21 10.90 -12.91 -0.75
CA ARG A 21 10.10 -12.39 -1.86
C ARG A 21 9.54 -10.98 -1.57
N VAL A 22 9.00 -10.73 -0.38
CA VAL A 22 8.54 -9.37 0.00
C VAL A 22 9.74 -8.43 0.02
N LEU A 23 10.82 -8.80 0.69
CA LEU A 23 12.03 -7.98 0.76
C LEU A 23 12.64 -7.72 -0.63
N GLY A 24 12.75 -8.75 -1.48
CA GLY A 24 13.23 -8.60 -2.85
C GLY A 24 12.35 -7.68 -3.70
N THR A 25 11.02 -7.78 -3.55
CA THR A 25 10.07 -6.91 -4.27
C THR A 25 10.18 -5.46 -3.79
N VAL A 26 10.30 -5.24 -2.48
CA VAL A 26 10.43 -3.90 -1.88
C VAL A 26 11.76 -3.27 -2.27
N MET A 27 12.87 -4.00 -2.20
CA MET A 27 14.18 -3.48 -2.61
C MET A 27 14.20 -3.19 -4.11
N GLY A 28 13.64 -4.07 -4.95
CA GLY A 28 13.46 -3.80 -6.38
C GLY A 28 12.62 -2.54 -6.64
N SER A 29 11.59 -2.32 -5.83
CA SER A 29 10.74 -1.12 -5.89
C SER A 29 11.49 0.16 -5.53
N VAL A 30 12.33 0.12 -4.48
CA VAL A 30 13.20 1.23 -4.11
C VAL A 30 14.20 1.54 -5.22
N VAL A 31 14.78 0.52 -5.85
CA VAL A 31 15.68 0.68 -7.01
C VAL A 31 14.95 1.33 -8.19
N ILE A 32 13.71 0.95 -8.48
CA ILE A 32 12.90 1.60 -9.53
C ILE A 32 12.73 3.09 -9.22
N VAL A 33 12.32 3.44 -7.99
CA VAL A 33 12.15 4.85 -7.59
C VAL A 33 13.49 5.60 -7.65
N GLY A 34 14.60 4.97 -7.23
CA GLY A 34 15.94 5.54 -7.35
C GLY A 34 16.36 5.75 -8.80
N ALA A 35 16.03 4.84 -9.71
CA ALA A 35 16.29 5.00 -11.14
C ALA A 35 15.48 6.17 -11.72
N VAL A 36 14.21 6.31 -11.35
CA VAL A 36 13.39 7.48 -11.72
C VAL A 36 14.04 8.76 -11.21
N LEU A 37 14.51 8.78 -9.96
CA LEU A 37 15.24 9.92 -9.41
C LEU A 37 16.48 10.29 -10.23
N ILE A 38 17.29 9.31 -10.64
CA ILE A 38 18.49 9.55 -11.45
C ILE A 38 18.14 10.06 -12.85
N VAL A 39 17.12 9.47 -13.49
CA VAL A 39 16.71 9.86 -14.86
C VAL A 39 16.16 11.28 -14.89
N PHE A 40 15.32 11.63 -13.91
CA PHE A 40 14.73 12.96 -13.78
C PHE A 40 15.57 13.90 -12.92
N TRP A 41 16.82 13.53 -12.60
CA TRP A 41 17.73 14.38 -11.85
C TRP A 41 18.08 15.60 -12.68
N SER A 42 17.83 16.78 -12.13
CA SER A 42 18.24 18.01 -12.79
C SER A 42 19.77 18.10 -12.83
N ARG A 43 20.34 18.23 -14.04
CA ARG A 43 21.77 18.48 -14.23
C ARG A 43 22.18 19.93 -13.93
N ARG A 44 21.23 20.78 -13.50
CA ARG A 44 21.51 22.17 -13.15
C ARG A 44 22.09 22.26 -11.74
N PRO A 45 22.99 23.23 -11.47
CA PRO A 45 23.49 23.46 -10.12
C PRO A 45 22.34 23.79 -9.17
N LEU A 46 22.43 23.30 -7.93
CA LEU A 46 21.37 23.37 -6.93
C LEU A 46 20.92 24.83 -6.67
N SER A 47 21.87 25.77 -6.73
CA SER A 47 21.62 27.21 -6.58
C SER A 47 20.75 27.80 -7.70
N GLU A 48 20.91 27.36 -8.94
CA GLU A 48 20.06 27.81 -10.06
C GLU A 48 18.67 27.16 -10.01
N LEU A 49 18.57 25.94 -9.47
CA LEU A 49 17.29 25.27 -9.29
C LEU A 49 16.41 26.01 -8.28
N MET A 50 17.00 26.39 -7.15
CA MET A 50 16.35 27.21 -6.12
C MET A 50 15.94 28.58 -6.64
N ALA A 51 16.73 29.16 -7.55
CA ALA A 51 16.45 30.47 -8.13
C ALA A 51 15.33 30.46 -9.20
N THR A 52 15.05 29.31 -9.83
CA THR A 52 14.14 29.22 -10.99
C THR A 52 12.73 28.73 -10.70
N GLY A 53 12.44 28.25 -9.48
CA GLY A 53 11.08 27.91 -9.05
C GLY A 53 10.42 26.71 -9.78
N ASN A 54 11.16 25.97 -10.61
CA ASN A 54 10.70 24.74 -11.30
C ASN A 54 10.77 23.48 -10.39
N GLU A 55 10.97 23.68 -9.10
CA GLU A 55 10.99 22.72 -7.99
C GLU A 55 9.79 21.75 -7.89
N PRO A 56 8.54 22.05 -8.34
CA PRO A 56 7.38 21.18 -8.12
C PRO A 56 7.44 19.83 -8.84
N THR A 57 8.20 19.74 -9.94
CA THR A 57 8.12 18.62 -10.89
C THR A 57 8.87 17.38 -10.41
N ILE A 58 10.09 17.53 -9.89
CA ILE A 58 10.87 16.40 -9.36
C ILE A 58 10.18 15.84 -8.11
N PHE A 59 9.71 16.72 -7.21
CA PHE A 59 8.92 16.32 -6.05
C PHE A 59 7.71 15.46 -6.46
N PHE A 60 6.88 15.97 -7.36
CA PHE A 60 5.71 15.24 -7.83
C PHE A 60 6.06 13.89 -8.45
N LEU A 61 7.05 13.82 -9.34
CA LEU A 61 7.42 12.59 -10.05
C LEU A 61 7.86 11.47 -9.11
N ILE A 62 8.69 11.77 -8.11
CA ILE A 62 9.21 10.75 -7.18
C ILE A 62 8.13 10.31 -6.20
N PHE A 63 7.33 11.23 -5.68
CA PHE A 63 6.20 10.88 -4.83
C PHE A 63 5.14 10.08 -5.59
N ALA A 64 4.86 10.41 -6.85
CA ALA A 64 3.95 9.66 -7.71
C ALA A 64 4.47 8.25 -8.03
N ALA A 65 5.75 8.12 -8.39
CA ALA A 65 6.38 6.82 -8.62
C ALA A 65 6.33 5.95 -7.35
N THR A 66 6.66 6.54 -6.20
CA THR A 66 6.59 5.85 -4.90
C THR A 66 5.16 5.44 -4.57
N LEU A 67 4.18 6.31 -4.80
CA LEU A 67 2.76 6.01 -4.61
C LEU A 67 2.35 4.77 -5.42
N ILE A 68 2.63 4.75 -6.72
CA ILE A 68 2.25 3.66 -7.62
C ILE A 68 2.87 2.35 -7.16
N VAL A 69 4.20 2.34 -6.98
CA VAL A 69 4.92 1.11 -6.68
C VAL A 69 4.61 0.61 -5.27
N ASN A 70 4.62 1.48 -4.26
CA ASN A 70 4.33 1.07 -2.88
C ASN A 70 2.87 0.61 -2.71
N SER A 71 1.91 1.26 -3.39
CA SER A 71 0.51 0.84 -3.37
C SER A 71 0.33 -0.53 -4.04
N TYR A 72 1.04 -0.78 -5.14
CA TYR A 72 1.04 -2.08 -5.81
C TYR A 72 1.62 -3.19 -4.92
N VAL A 73 2.75 -2.97 -4.26
CA VAL A 73 3.33 -3.95 -3.34
C VAL A 73 2.39 -4.23 -2.18
N ASN A 74 1.78 -3.20 -1.58
CA ASN A 74 0.82 -3.36 -0.49
C ASN A 74 -0.43 -4.13 -0.92
N LEU A 75 -0.95 -3.87 -2.12
CA LEU A 75 -2.05 -4.65 -2.70
C LEU A 75 -1.67 -6.13 -2.85
N CYS A 76 -0.48 -6.42 -3.40
CA CYS A 76 -0.01 -7.79 -3.59
C CYS A 76 0.24 -8.52 -2.26
N CYS A 77 0.74 -7.83 -1.24
CA CYS A 77 0.85 -8.37 0.12
C CYS A 77 -0.54 -8.69 0.69
N GLY A 78 -1.50 -7.76 0.57
CA GLY A 78 -2.87 -7.97 1.05
C GLY A 78 -3.56 -9.14 0.35
N ALA A 79 -3.33 -9.31 -0.95
CA ALA A 79 -3.90 -10.39 -1.75
C ALA A 79 -3.22 -11.76 -1.53
N GLY A 80 -2.11 -11.82 -0.77
CA GLY A 80 -1.36 -13.07 -0.56
C GLY A 80 -0.54 -13.53 -1.78
N ASP A 81 -0.35 -12.65 -2.77
CA ASP A 81 0.39 -12.95 -4.00
C ASP A 81 1.90 -13.17 -3.76
N LEU A 82 2.43 -12.53 -2.71
CA LEU A 82 3.85 -12.56 -2.36
C LEU A 82 4.23 -13.69 -1.40
N VAL A 83 3.27 -14.51 -0.96
CA VAL A 83 3.56 -15.75 -0.21
C VAL A 83 4.16 -16.79 -1.16
N ARG A 84 5.15 -17.55 -0.66
CA ARG A 84 5.97 -18.52 -1.40
C ARG A 84 5.11 -19.40 -2.32
N ARG A 85 5.29 -19.26 -3.65
CA ARG A 85 4.80 -20.24 -4.64
C ARG A 85 5.92 -21.27 -4.81
N GLY A 86 5.88 -22.34 -4.03
CA GLY A 86 6.72 -23.50 -4.29
C GLY A 86 6.25 -24.22 -5.56
N TYR A 87 7.17 -24.87 -6.28
CA TYR A 87 6.88 -25.68 -7.47
C TYR A 87 5.86 -26.83 -7.23
N PHE A 88 5.51 -27.11 -5.96
CA PHE A 88 4.58 -28.16 -5.55
C PHE A 88 3.14 -27.67 -5.23
N MET A 89 2.81 -26.39 -5.46
CA MET A 89 1.47 -25.87 -5.13
C MET A 89 0.37 -26.19 -6.16
N MET A 90 0.64 -26.93 -7.23
CA MET A 90 -0.44 -27.42 -8.13
C MET A 90 -1.37 -28.44 -7.46
N ASN A 91 -1.02 -29.00 -6.28
CA ASN A 91 -1.79 -30.08 -5.63
C ASN A 91 -2.38 -29.75 -4.25
N TYR A 92 -2.29 -28.51 -3.76
CA TYR A 92 -3.04 -28.13 -2.56
C TYR A 92 -4.39 -27.54 -2.97
N GLN A 93 -5.37 -28.43 -3.20
CA GLN A 93 -6.79 -28.08 -3.41
C GLN A 93 -7.42 -27.40 -2.17
N THR A 94 -6.75 -27.44 -1.02
CA THR A 94 -7.19 -26.81 0.23
C THR A 94 -6.27 -25.64 0.59
N ASP A 95 -6.80 -24.42 0.46
CA ASP A 95 -6.22 -23.18 0.99
C ASP A 95 -5.98 -23.38 2.50
N LYS A 96 -4.72 -23.57 2.93
CA LYS A 96 -4.38 -23.54 4.36
C LYS A 96 -4.85 -22.19 4.90
N SER A 97 -5.67 -22.21 5.94
CA SER A 97 -6.14 -20.99 6.61
C SER A 97 -4.94 -20.18 7.10
N THR A 98 -4.84 -18.94 6.64
CA THR A 98 -3.87 -17.99 7.17
C THR A 98 -4.29 -17.56 8.57
N HIS A 99 -3.35 -17.16 9.43
CA HIS A 99 -3.64 -16.66 10.78
C HIS A 99 -4.63 -15.49 10.76
N GLU A 100 -4.62 -14.67 9.70
CA GLU A 100 -5.57 -13.58 9.50
C GLU A 100 -7.00 -14.07 9.19
N LYS A 101 -7.17 -15.34 8.79
CA LYS A 101 -8.44 -16.03 8.60
C LYS A 101 -8.90 -16.80 9.86
N GLU A 102 -7.97 -17.14 10.75
CA GLU A 102 -8.24 -17.93 11.98
C GLU A 102 -8.47 -17.07 13.23
N ILE A 103 -8.01 -15.82 13.24
CA ILE A 103 -8.04 -14.93 14.42
C ILE A 103 -8.97 -13.73 14.17
N GLU A 104 -9.53 -13.17 15.24
CA GLU A 104 -10.30 -11.92 15.17
C GLU A 104 -9.50 -10.78 14.51
N PHE A 105 -9.92 -10.42 13.30
CA PHE A 105 -9.29 -9.39 12.45
C PHE A 105 -9.13 -8.04 13.18
N TYR A 106 -10.09 -7.67 14.03
CA TYR A 106 -10.10 -6.39 14.72
C TYR A 106 -8.98 -6.24 15.76
N ARG A 107 -8.60 -7.34 16.43
CA ARG A 107 -7.66 -7.29 17.57
C ARG A 107 -6.21 -7.49 17.15
N TYR A 108 -5.97 -8.22 16.06
CA TYR A 108 -4.61 -8.59 15.63
C TYR A 108 -4.33 -8.22 14.16
N GLY A 109 -5.23 -8.57 13.24
CA GLY A 109 -5.03 -8.29 11.80
C GLY A 109 -4.94 -6.80 11.47
N MET A 110 -5.75 -5.96 12.12
CA MET A 110 -5.73 -4.51 11.88
C MET A 110 -4.37 -3.89 12.20
N LEU A 111 -3.84 -4.13 13.40
CA LEU A 111 -2.58 -3.53 13.85
C LEU A 111 -1.39 -4.04 13.01
N GLU A 112 -1.42 -5.32 12.62
CA GLU A 112 -0.45 -5.89 11.69
C GLU A 112 -0.51 -5.19 10.33
N PHE A 113 -1.69 -4.94 9.78
CA PHE A 113 -1.84 -4.24 8.50
C PHE A 113 -1.32 -2.80 8.55
N PHE A 114 -1.56 -2.08 9.64
CA PHE A 114 -1.03 -0.74 9.87
C PHE A 114 0.51 -0.74 9.95
N LEU A 115 1.07 -1.61 10.79
CA LEU A 115 2.53 -1.74 10.93
C LEU A 115 3.15 -2.16 9.60
N HIS A 116 2.51 -3.05 8.86
CA HIS A 116 3.06 -3.54 7.61
C HIS A 116 3.03 -2.49 6.50
N ALA A 117 1.98 -1.68 6.40
CA ALA A 117 1.98 -0.52 5.49
C ALA A 117 3.08 0.50 5.87
N LEU A 118 3.31 0.72 7.16
CA LEU A 118 4.35 1.62 7.66
C LEU A 118 5.77 1.10 7.35
N VAL A 119 6.03 -0.17 7.64
CA VAL A 119 7.34 -0.80 7.41
C VAL A 119 7.67 -0.85 5.92
N LEU A 120 6.69 -1.11 5.05
CA LEU A 120 6.91 -1.11 3.60
C LEU A 120 7.23 0.28 3.05
N LEU A 121 6.77 1.35 3.69
CA LEU A 121 7.07 2.73 3.31
C LEU A 121 8.48 3.16 3.75
N LEU A 122 9.01 2.58 4.83
CA LEU A 122 10.25 3.01 5.48
C LEU A 122 11.49 2.98 4.55
N PRO A 123 11.70 1.97 3.69
CA PRO A 123 12.80 1.96 2.72
C PRO A 123 12.77 3.09 1.69
N PHE A 124 11.59 3.69 1.44
CA PHE A 124 11.45 4.81 0.50
C PHE A 124 11.75 6.16 1.16
N LEU A 125 11.66 6.26 2.49
CA LEU A 125 11.83 7.53 3.21
C LEU A 125 13.13 8.28 2.90
N PRO A 126 14.31 7.63 2.80
CA PRO A 126 15.55 8.33 2.46
C PRO A 126 15.49 9.02 1.09
N LEU A 127 14.91 8.36 0.09
CA LEU A 127 14.73 8.92 -1.26
C LEU A 127 13.71 10.07 -1.24
N LEU A 128 12.60 9.89 -0.55
CA LEU A 128 11.56 10.93 -0.41
C LEU A 128 12.08 12.15 0.32
N SER A 129 12.87 11.98 1.39
CA SER A 129 13.48 13.08 2.12
C SER A 129 14.49 13.82 1.26
N LEU A 130 15.35 13.09 0.53
CA LEU A 130 16.34 13.68 -0.36
C LEU A 130 15.66 14.61 -1.38
N VAL A 131 14.57 14.15 -1.99
CA VAL A 131 13.83 14.92 -2.98
C VAL A 131 13.09 16.11 -2.38
N ALA A 132 12.53 15.96 -1.18
CA ALA A 132 11.91 17.07 -0.46
C ALA A 132 12.94 18.17 -0.13
N PHE A 133 14.15 17.80 0.28
CA PHE A 133 15.24 18.75 0.54
C PHE A 133 15.70 19.47 -0.73
N ILE A 134 15.90 18.74 -1.83
CA ILE A 134 16.34 19.33 -3.12
C ILE A 134 15.27 20.26 -3.69
N SER A 135 13.99 19.93 -3.48
CA SER A 135 12.87 20.72 -3.99
C SER A 135 12.41 21.80 -3.00
N ALA A 136 13.22 22.09 -1.96
CA ALA A 136 12.94 23.09 -0.93
C ALA A 136 11.53 22.99 -0.29
N VAL A 137 10.98 21.77 -0.21
CA VAL A 137 9.62 21.52 0.26
C VAL A 137 9.57 21.64 1.78
N SER A 138 8.59 22.39 2.30
CA SER A 138 8.40 22.55 3.74
C SER A 138 8.13 21.21 4.44
N MET A 139 8.60 21.08 5.68
CA MET A 139 8.41 19.86 6.47
C MET A 139 6.93 19.47 6.61
N ILE A 140 6.03 20.47 6.71
CA ILE A 140 4.58 20.25 6.74
C ILE A 140 4.12 19.56 5.45
N THR A 141 4.54 20.07 4.29
CA THR A 141 4.17 19.49 2.99
C THR A 141 4.73 18.09 2.80
N PHE A 142 5.95 17.85 3.27
CA PHE A 142 6.53 16.51 3.31
C PHE A 142 5.68 15.53 4.13
N ILE A 143 5.29 15.90 5.37
CA ILE A 143 4.44 15.08 6.24
C ILE A 143 3.07 14.82 5.58
N MET A 144 2.48 15.84 4.94
CA MET A 144 1.22 15.71 4.22
C MET A 144 1.33 14.69 3.08
N ALA A 145 2.39 14.76 2.28
CA ALA A 145 2.62 13.84 1.17
C ALA A 145 2.89 12.41 1.65
N VAL A 146 3.68 12.24 2.71
CA VAL A 146 3.90 10.94 3.37
C VAL A 146 2.60 10.36 3.91
N SER A 147 1.71 11.20 4.47
CA SER A 147 0.39 10.77 4.94
C SER A 147 -0.51 10.26 3.80
N VAL A 148 -0.45 10.90 2.63
CA VAL A 148 -1.15 10.43 1.41
C VAL A 148 -0.61 9.08 0.97
N LEU A 149 0.72 8.90 0.93
CA LEU A 149 1.36 7.62 0.59
C LEU A 149 0.93 6.51 1.55
N PHE A 150 0.97 6.79 2.85
CA PHE A 150 0.61 5.82 3.90
C PHE A 150 -0.85 5.39 3.80
N THR A 151 -1.78 6.35 3.75
CA THR A 151 -3.22 6.05 3.66
C THR A 151 -3.60 5.35 2.37
N SER A 152 -3.00 5.73 1.23
CA SER A 152 -3.17 5.01 -0.06
C SER A 152 -2.71 3.56 0.04
N SER A 153 -1.55 3.34 0.66
CA SER A 153 -0.96 2.02 0.83
C SER A 153 -1.82 1.12 1.73
N LEU A 154 -2.34 1.69 2.81
CA LEU A 154 -3.25 0.99 3.72
C LEU A 154 -4.57 0.62 3.03
N PHE A 155 -5.16 1.56 2.28
CA PHE A 155 -6.33 1.29 1.45
C PHE A 155 -6.08 0.13 0.49
N CYS A 156 -4.98 0.17 -0.26
CA CYS A 156 -4.62 -0.88 -1.21
C CYS A 156 -4.39 -2.24 -0.53
N ARG A 157 -3.74 -2.27 0.64
CA ARG A 157 -3.57 -3.49 1.42
C ARG A 157 -4.90 -4.10 1.85
N MET A 158 -5.81 -3.28 2.37
CA MET A 158 -7.15 -3.71 2.81
C MET A 158 -8.00 -4.20 1.63
N SER A 159 -7.91 -3.54 0.48
CA SER A 159 -8.57 -3.98 -0.76
C SER A 159 -7.99 -5.28 -1.30
N GLY A 160 -6.68 -5.47 -1.23
CA GLY A 160 -6.03 -6.74 -1.58
C GLY A 160 -6.51 -7.88 -0.71
N PHE A 161 -6.61 -7.65 0.59
CA PHE A 161 -7.12 -8.64 1.54
C PHE A 161 -8.60 -8.97 1.32
N LEU A 162 -9.43 -7.97 0.96
CA LEU A 162 -10.80 -8.22 0.54
C LEU A 162 -10.84 -9.15 -0.68
N ALA A 163 -10.02 -8.89 -1.70
CA ALA A 163 -9.94 -9.74 -2.90
C ALA A 163 -9.54 -11.18 -2.55
N TYR A 164 -8.58 -11.34 -1.63
CA TYR A 164 -8.18 -12.64 -1.08
C TYR A 164 -9.34 -13.35 -0.37
N LEU A 165 -10.11 -12.66 0.49
CA LEU A 165 -11.22 -13.28 1.23
C LEU A 165 -12.40 -13.69 0.35
N VAL A 166 -12.67 -12.95 -0.73
CA VAL A 166 -13.81 -13.18 -1.62
C VAL A 166 -13.49 -14.26 -2.65
N TRP A 167 -12.32 -14.19 -3.30
CA TRP A 167 -11.97 -15.07 -4.42
C TRP A 167 -10.94 -16.15 -4.10
N GLY A 168 -10.24 -16.07 -2.97
CA GLY A 168 -9.16 -16.97 -2.61
C GLY A 168 -7.82 -16.63 -3.27
N ARG A 169 -6.76 -17.34 -2.87
CA ARG A 169 -5.36 -17.01 -3.24
C ARG A 169 -5.01 -17.27 -4.71
N SER A 170 -5.60 -18.29 -5.32
CA SER A 170 -5.21 -18.81 -6.64
C SER A 170 -6.13 -18.36 -7.78
N ASN A 171 -7.16 -17.58 -7.47
CA ASN A 171 -8.18 -17.23 -8.44
C ASN A 171 -7.74 -16.07 -9.34
N THR A 172 -7.77 -16.30 -10.65
CA THR A 172 -7.44 -15.30 -11.67
C THR A 172 -8.37 -14.09 -11.60
N LEU A 173 -9.65 -14.29 -11.26
CA LEU A 173 -10.61 -13.19 -11.12
C LEU A 173 -10.24 -12.25 -9.98
N GLY A 174 -9.89 -12.79 -8.81
CA GLY A 174 -9.41 -12.00 -7.67
C GLY A 174 -8.14 -11.23 -7.99
N TYR A 175 -7.21 -11.89 -8.73
CA TYR A 175 -6.01 -11.25 -9.24
C TYR A 175 -6.35 -10.04 -10.12
N PHE A 176 -7.16 -10.20 -11.17
CA PHE A 176 -7.54 -9.11 -12.07
C PHE A 176 -8.33 -8.00 -11.36
N ALA A 177 -9.28 -8.36 -10.50
CA ALA A 177 -10.08 -7.39 -9.75
C ALA A 177 -9.22 -6.47 -8.87
N ALA A 178 -8.21 -7.02 -8.18
CA ALA A 178 -7.29 -6.24 -7.36
C ALA A 178 -6.51 -5.20 -8.20
N ARG A 179 -6.03 -5.58 -9.39
CA ARG A 179 -5.27 -4.67 -10.28
C ARG A 179 -6.17 -3.61 -10.90
N ALA A 180 -7.39 -3.99 -11.32
CA ALA A 180 -8.38 -3.05 -11.81
C ALA A 180 -8.73 -2.01 -10.73
N LEU A 181 -8.88 -2.43 -9.47
CA LEU A 181 -9.12 -1.54 -8.34
C LEU A 181 -7.97 -0.54 -8.16
N LEU A 182 -6.71 -0.98 -8.21
CA LEU A 182 -5.55 -0.09 -8.12
C LEU A 182 -5.53 0.95 -9.25
N ILE A 183 -5.72 0.50 -10.49
CA ILE A 183 -5.74 1.39 -11.67
C ILE A 183 -6.87 2.41 -11.54
N PHE A 184 -8.06 1.95 -11.14
CA PHE A 184 -9.20 2.82 -10.93
C PHE A 184 -8.95 3.82 -9.79
N PHE A 185 -8.37 3.38 -8.68
CA PHE A 185 -8.04 4.23 -7.54
C PHE A 185 -7.00 5.30 -7.89
N ILE A 186 -5.95 4.96 -8.61
CA ILE A 186 -4.86 5.89 -8.96
C ILE A 186 -5.22 6.80 -10.14
N PHE A 187 -5.82 6.24 -11.20
CA PHE A 187 -6.07 6.97 -12.45
C PHE A 187 -7.54 7.28 -12.68
N GLY A 188 -8.45 6.34 -12.40
CA GLY A 188 -9.89 6.55 -12.60
C GLY A 188 -10.46 7.68 -11.73
N THR A 189 -9.97 7.81 -10.49
CA THR A 189 -10.40 8.90 -9.59
C THR A 189 -9.96 10.29 -10.05
N ILE A 190 -9.01 10.42 -10.99
CA ILE A 190 -8.65 11.71 -11.60
C ILE A 190 -9.86 12.32 -12.30
N LEU A 191 -10.67 11.51 -12.98
CA LEU A 191 -11.82 11.97 -13.75
C LEU A 191 -13.09 12.04 -12.88
N LEU A 192 -13.29 11.05 -12.02
CA LEU A 192 -14.54 10.86 -11.30
C LEU A 192 -14.62 11.61 -9.96
N ALA A 193 -13.49 11.70 -9.24
CA ALA A 193 -13.44 12.26 -7.89
C ALA A 193 -12.09 12.93 -7.66
N PRO A 194 -11.79 14.03 -8.36
CA PRO A 194 -10.44 14.59 -8.40
C PRO A 194 -10.01 15.18 -7.05
N ALA A 195 -10.94 15.46 -6.13
CA ALA A 195 -10.61 15.85 -4.75
C ALA A 195 -10.04 14.71 -3.91
N VAL A 196 -10.30 13.45 -4.30
CA VAL A 196 -9.88 12.24 -3.59
C VAL A 196 -8.73 11.54 -4.33
N ASN A 197 -8.27 12.10 -5.44
CA ASN A 197 -7.21 11.49 -6.22
C ASN A 197 -5.82 11.76 -5.57
N PRO A 198 -5.07 10.70 -5.20
CA PRO A 198 -3.78 10.87 -4.51
C PRO A 198 -2.70 11.50 -5.40
N LEU A 199 -2.70 11.23 -6.72
CA LEU A 199 -1.74 11.84 -7.65
C LEU A 199 -1.97 13.36 -7.76
N ARG A 200 -3.23 13.79 -7.90
CA ARG A 200 -3.57 15.21 -7.98
C ARG A 200 -3.20 15.97 -6.71
N LEU A 201 -3.39 15.36 -5.53
CA LEU A 201 -2.96 15.94 -4.26
C LEU A 201 -1.44 16.14 -4.20
N LEU A 202 -0.67 15.10 -4.57
CA LEU A 202 0.79 15.19 -4.61
C LEU A 202 1.26 16.28 -5.59
N TYR A 203 0.59 16.42 -6.73
CA TYR A 203 0.87 17.48 -7.69
C TYR A 203 0.59 18.88 -7.11
N LEU A 204 -0.57 19.07 -6.46
CA LEU A 204 -0.96 20.35 -5.86
C LEU A 204 -0.06 20.75 -4.68
N PHE A 205 0.45 19.78 -3.92
CA PHE A 205 1.45 20.03 -2.88
C PHE A 205 2.75 20.62 -3.44
N GLY A 206 3.11 20.30 -4.68
CA GLY A 206 4.22 20.94 -5.38
C GLY A 206 3.94 22.39 -5.80
N GLN A 207 2.68 22.77 -6.08
CA GLN A 207 2.37 24.00 -6.81
C GLN A 207 1.86 25.19 -5.98
N SER A 208 1.05 25.00 -4.94
CA SER A 208 0.38 26.15 -4.28
C SER A 208 0.18 25.96 -2.77
N PRO A 209 0.62 26.90 -1.91
CA PRO A 209 0.59 26.75 -0.45
C PRO A 209 -0.80 26.92 0.20
N ASP A 210 -1.67 27.75 -0.37
CA ASP A 210 -2.82 28.31 0.40
C ASP A 210 -4.03 27.37 0.60
N SER A 211 -4.13 26.27 -0.14
CA SER A 211 -5.29 25.35 -0.07
C SER A 211 -4.94 23.88 0.26
N ARG A 212 -3.68 23.60 0.61
CA ARG A 212 -3.15 22.23 0.79
C ARG A 212 -3.87 21.46 1.90
N SER A 213 -4.10 22.10 3.04
CA SER A 213 -4.62 21.43 4.25
C SER A 213 -6.07 21.00 4.10
N TYR A 214 -6.91 21.81 3.44
CA TYR A 214 -8.32 21.48 3.25
C TYR A 214 -8.51 20.30 2.29
N LEU A 215 -7.77 20.29 1.18
CA LEU A 215 -7.80 19.18 0.22
C LEU A 215 -7.27 17.88 0.84
N LEU A 216 -6.20 17.96 1.63
CA LEU A 216 -5.72 16.80 2.40
C LEU A 216 -6.78 16.30 3.38
N ALA A 217 -7.45 17.19 4.11
CA ALA A 217 -8.48 16.81 5.08
C ALA A 217 -9.64 16.07 4.40
N ILE A 218 -10.12 16.55 3.24
CA ILE A 218 -11.13 15.85 2.44
C ILE A 218 -10.63 14.45 2.07
N TYR A 219 -9.43 14.37 1.51
CA TYR A 219 -8.84 13.11 1.08
C TYR A 219 -8.72 12.11 2.22
N LEU A 220 -8.10 12.52 3.33
CA LEU A 220 -7.91 11.66 4.50
C LEU A 220 -9.25 11.21 5.07
N THR A 221 -10.26 12.09 5.10
CA THR A 221 -11.59 11.75 5.61
C THR A 221 -12.26 10.70 4.71
N VAL A 222 -12.29 10.92 3.40
CA VAL A 222 -12.95 10.01 2.45
C VAL A 222 -12.23 8.66 2.39
N VAL A 223 -10.90 8.66 2.29
CA VAL A 223 -10.11 7.43 2.21
C VAL A 223 -10.14 6.67 3.54
N SER A 224 -10.07 7.36 4.69
CA SER A 224 -10.21 6.70 6.00
C SER A 224 -11.59 6.11 6.20
N PHE A 225 -12.65 6.78 5.72
CA PHE A 225 -13.99 6.23 5.73
C PHE A 225 -14.10 4.96 4.86
N ALA A 226 -13.50 4.97 3.67
CA ALA A 226 -13.43 3.78 2.82
C ALA A 226 -12.63 2.65 3.48
N ILE A 227 -11.51 2.95 4.14
CA ILE A 227 -10.74 1.97 4.94
C ILE A 227 -11.59 1.40 6.07
N LEU A 228 -12.37 2.23 6.77
CA LEU A 228 -13.27 1.77 7.83
C LEU A 228 -14.34 0.82 7.29
N ILE A 229 -14.93 1.11 6.13
CA ILE A 229 -15.85 0.19 5.46
C ILE A 229 -15.14 -1.13 5.13
N LEU A 230 -13.94 -1.08 4.55
CA LEU A 230 -13.16 -2.28 4.23
C LEU A 230 -12.85 -3.11 5.48
N ILE A 231 -12.52 -2.47 6.60
CA ILE A 231 -12.30 -3.16 7.88
C ILE A 231 -13.57 -3.90 8.33
N LEU A 232 -14.73 -3.25 8.25
CA LEU A 232 -16.00 -3.86 8.64
C LEU A 232 -16.35 -5.05 7.74
N VAL A 233 -16.20 -4.90 6.43
CA VAL A 233 -16.46 -5.97 5.45
C VAL A 233 -15.50 -7.13 5.65
N ASN A 234 -14.19 -6.86 5.76
CA ASN A 234 -13.17 -7.90 5.99
C ASN A 234 -13.44 -8.66 7.30
N ASN A 235 -13.79 -7.96 8.38
CA ASN A 235 -14.15 -8.59 9.65
C ASN A 235 -15.40 -9.48 9.52
N ALA A 236 -16.43 -9.04 8.80
CA ALA A 236 -17.62 -9.84 8.56
C ALA A 236 -17.32 -11.11 7.74
N LEU A 237 -16.49 -10.99 6.70
CA LEU A 237 -16.07 -12.12 5.88
C LEU A 237 -15.20 -13.12 6.66
N VAL A 238 -14.24 -12.64 7.45
CA VAL A 238 -13.42 -13.49 8.33
C VAL A 238 -14.30 -14.26 9.31
N ARG A 239 -15.24 -13.60 9.99
CA ARG A 239 -16.20 -14.26 10.90
C ARG A 239 -17.04 -15.32 10.20
N ARG A 240 -17.47 -15.07 8.95
CA ARG A 240 -18.21 -16.04 8.16
C ARG A 240 -17.35 -17.27 7.84
N HIS A 241 -16.10 -17.08 7.44
CA HIS A 241 -15.16 -18.16 7.17
C HIS A 241 -14.86 -19.01 8.42
N ILE A 242 -14.64 -18.37 9.58
CA ILE A 242 -14.42 -19.07 10.85
C ILE A 242 -15.61 -19.97 11.21
N LYS A 243 -16.85 -19.45 11.12
CA LYS A 243 -18.07 -20.21 11.42
C LYS A 243 -18.27 -21.43 10.51
N ILE A 244 -17.91 -21.30 9.23
CA ILE A 244 -18.01 -22.40 8.27
C ILE A 244 -16.96 -23.48 8.59
N GLY A 245 -15.72 -23.08 8.88
CA GLY A 245 -14.64 -24.02 9.22
C GLY A 245 -14.89 -24.81 10.52
N SER A 246 -15.48 -24.18 11.54
CA SER A 246 -15.86 -24.87 12.78
C SER A 246 -17.02 -25.86 12.62
N GLY A 247 -17.83 -25.73 11.56
CA GLY A 247 -18.95 -26.62 11.29
C GLY A 247 -18.56 -27.91 10.58
N SER A 248 -17.48 -27.88 9.79
CA SER A 248 -16.98 -29.06 9.07
C SER A 248 -16.19 -30.03 9.97
N GLU A 249 -15.56 -29.55 11.04
CA GLU A 249 -14.81 -30.41 11.99
C GLU A 249 -15.72 -31.21 12.95
N VAL A 250 -17.03 -30.94 12.99
CA VAL A 250 -17.98 -31.66 13.85
C VAL A 250 -18.65 -32.84 13.11
N GLN A 251 -18.34 -33.05 11.83
CA GLN A 251 -18.90 -34.12 11.00
C GLN A 251 -17.89 -35.21 10.58
N GLU A 252 -16.63 -35.13 11.01
CA GLU A 252 -15.65 -36.23 10.93
C GLU A 252 -15.44 -36.89 12.30
#